data_AF-A0A6L3ESC6-F1
#
_entry.id   AF-A0A6L3ESC6-F1
#
_cell.length_a   1.000
_cell.length_b   1.000
_cell.length_c   1.000
_cell.angle_alpha   90.00
_cell.angle_beta   90.00
_cell.angle_gamma   90.00
#
_symmetry.space_group_name_H-M   'P 1'
#
loop_
_entity.id
_entity.type
_entity.pdbx_description
1 polymer ?
#
loop_
_entity_poly.entity_id
_entity_poly.type
_entity_poly.pdbx_seq_one_letter_code
_entity_poly.pdbx_strand_id
1 'polypeptide(L)'
;MSKESKLMNVREFGAVGDGSSDDSDAIQAVLNASEGIVEIPEGVYKIGKTLCIRSNTRLLVHPLAHLFFADGAGVDSQSFLITNQNHDDGNYNIQVEGGIWDGNNLNNPRGPDEPGSYTGTLINFINVSDLSIKDLTVRDPECYFIRLGEVRNFVVANIRFEAPNLRHNQDGVHLGGYCEDGVIRDLVGVGEATNDDLVALNADDALQRTQNQNLKCGPIRNIRVENLKAESCHSFVRLLSVRSPISNVSVENVEGGCRCMAVNLDGCRECRVLLFDPFDPKYEDGVGDISHVQIKNVQVHKSDANDATPLINVRTNARDLVVENFVRDKHKDVNPDAPTIYLSDCRASRLLFEGLEGEQLASLPQCDGVESVGVGGNGRNITTTQRAIFQLPNGGFTTLSINPTK
;
A
#
# COMPACT_ATOMS: atom_id res chain seq x y z
N MET A 1 16.32 2.63 37.92
CA MET A 1 16.94 1.37 37.46
C MET A 1 16.20 0.97 36.20
N SER A 2 16.83 1.02 35.03
CA SER A 2 16.23 0.43 33.82
C SER A 2 16.11 -1.07 34.08
N LYS A 3 14.90 -1.63 34.03
CA LYS A 3 14.74 -3.08 33.92
C LYS A 3 15.54 -3.49 32.68
N GLU A 4 16.55 -4.35 32.84
CA GLU A 4 17.14 -5.03 31.69
C GLU A 4 16.01 -5.74 30.95
N SER A 5 15.91 -5.49 29.64
CA SER A 5 14.91 -6.14 28.81
C SER A 5 15.17 -7.64 28.82
N LYS A 6 14.25 -8.43 29.39
CA LYS A 6 14.36 -9.89 29.42
C LYS A 6 14.24 -10.43 28.00
N LEU A 7 15.28 -11.13 27.54
CA LEU A 7 15.27 -11.92 26.31
C LEU A 7 14.64 -13.28 26.60
N MET A 8 13.69 -13.72 25.78
CA MET A 8 13.00 -15.00 25.92
C MET A 8 13.01 -15.74 24.59
N ASN A 9 13.73 -16.86 24.52
CA ASN A 9 13.84 -17.67 23.31
C ASN A 9 12.68 -18.68 23.24
N VAL A 10 11.99 -18.76 22.09
CA VAL A 10 10.81 -19.64 21.94
C VAL A 10 11.12 -21.13 22.10
N ARG A 11 12.36 -21.57 21.89
CA ARG A 11 12.76 -22.98 22.11
C ARG A 11 12.73 -23.38 23.57
N GLU A 12 12.95 -22.44 24.49
CA GLU A 12 12.82 -22.70 25.94
C GLU A 12 11.36 -23.00 26.35
N PHE A 13 10.41 -22.68 25.48
CA PHE A 13 8.97 -22.88 25.67
C PHE A 13 8.43 -24.03 24.79
N GLY A 14 9.32 -24.79 24.16
CA GLY A 14 8.95 -25.99 23.42
C GLY A 14 8.75 -25.79 21.92
N ALA A 15 9.01 -24.60 21.37
CA ALA A 15 9.03 -24.44 19.92
C ALA A 15 10.19 -25.24 19.32
N VAL A 16 9.90 -26.04 18.30
CA VAL A 16 10.83 -27.00 17.69
C VAL A 16 11.50 -26.40 16.46
N GLY A 17 10.73 -25.75 15.57
CA GLY A 17 11.27 -25.18 14.34
C GLY A 17 11.72 -26.21 13.30
N ASP A 18 11.05 -27.36 13.23
CA ASP A 18 11.34 -28.50 12.33
C ASP A 18 10.43 -28.56 11.08
N GLY A 19 9.53 -27.60 10.92
CA GLY A 19 8.53 -27.51 9.85
C GLY A 19 7.36 -28.50 9.98
N SER A 20 7.37 -29.35 11.00
CA SER A 20 6.41 -30.46 11.19
C SER A 20 5.61 -30.36 12.48
N SER A 21 6.22 -29.88 13.56
CA SER A 21 5.58 -29.61 14.84
C SER A 21 4.81 -28.29 14.76
N ASP A 22 3.60 -28.23 15.33
CA ASP A 22 2.88 -26.94 15.43
C ASP A 22 3.48 -26.13 16.58
N ASP A 23 4.13 -25.03 16.23
CA ASP A 23 4.87 -24.17 17.16
C ASP A 23 4.03 -23.01 17.71
N SER A 24 2.78 -22.87 17.24
CA SER A 24 1.93 -21.71 17.56
C SER A 24 1.71 -21.53 19.06
N ASP A 25 1.35 -22.60 19.80
CA ASP A 25 1.10 -22.52 21.24
C ASP A 25 2.38 -22.19 22.05
N ALA A 26 3.53 -22.74 21.64
CA ALA A 26 4.81 -22.48 22.30
C ALA A 26 5.26 -21.02 22.10
N ILE A 27 5.16 -20.51 20.87
CA ILE A 27 5.50 -19.12 20.54
C ILE A 27 4.51 -18.17 21.25
N GLN A 28 3.21 -18.47 21.22
CA GLN A 28 2.21 -17.65 21.88
C GLN A 28 2.40 -17.63 23.40
N ALA A 29 2.84 -18.72 24.02
CA ALA A 29 3.17 -18.74 25.44
C ALA A 29 4.27 -17.72 25.80
N VAL A 30 5.28 -17.56 24.93
CA VAL A 30 6.33 -16.53 25.13
C VAL A 30 5.79 -15.12 24.93
N LEU A 31 5.01 -14.89 23.88
CA LEU A 31 4.34 -13.62 23.63
C LEU A 31 3.42 -13.23 24.80
N ASN A 32 2.80 -14.23 25.46
CA ASN A 32 1.98 -14.05 26.66
C ASN A 32 2.80 -13.86 27.95
N ALA A 33 4.08 -14.25 28.01
CA ALA A 33 4.94 -14.12 29.20
C ALA A 33 5.95 -12.94 29.18
N SER A 34 6.38 -12.48 28.01
CA SER A 34 7.31 -11.35 27.82
C SER A 34 6.69 -9.94 27.68
N GLU A 35 7.07 -9.00 28.54
CA GLU A 35 7.03 -7.54 28.27
C GLU A 35 8.45 -7.08 27.91
N GLY A 36 8.99 -7.64 26.83
CA GLY A 36 10.42 -7.52 26.50
C GLY A 36 10.76 -8.08 25.13
N ILE A 37 11.91 -8.72 25.02
CA ILE A 37 12.42 -9.24 23.75
C ILE A 37 12.06 -10.71 23.63
N VAL A 38 11.39 -11.08 22.54
CA VAL A 38 11.10 -12.47 22.17
C VAL A 38 11.99 -12.83 20.99
N GLU A 39 12.73 -13.93 21.11
CA GLU A 39 13.64 -14.40 20.07
C GLU A 39 13.10 -15.68 19.43
N ILE A 40 12.96 -15.66 18.10
CA ILE A 40 12.72 -16.82 17.26
C ILE A 40 14.01 -17.11 16.48
N PRO A 41 14.79 -18.14 16.87
CA PRO A 41 16.02 -18.47 16.17
C PRO A 41 15.76 -19.08 14.78
N GLU A 42 16.81 -19.37 14.02
CA GLU A 42 16.69 -20.07 12.74
C GLU A 42 15.91 -21.39 12.87
N GLY A 43 15.02 -21.66 11.92
CA GLY A 43 14.19 -22.86 11.89
C GLY A 43 13.00 -22.68 10.94
N VAL A 44 12.23 -23.75 10.74
CA VAL A 44 10.96 -23.70 10.00
C VAL A 44 9.84 -23.91 11.00
N TYR A 45 9.02 -22.90 11.23
CA TYR A 45 7.99 -22.89 12.26
C TYR A 45 6.62 -22.99 11.60
N LYS A 46 5.93 -24.10 11.83
CA LYS A 46 4.55 -24.26 11.40
C LYS A 46 3.63 -23.58 12.41
N ILE A 47 2.81 -22.65 11.94
CA ILE A 47 1.91 -21.84 12.77
C ILE A 47 0.47 -22.27 12.52
N GLY A 48 -0.10 -23.08 13.43
CA GLY A 48 -1.50 -23.53 13.31
C GLY A 48 -2.54 -22.53 13.80
N LYS A 49 -2.13 -21.47 14.51
CA LYS A 49 -3.02 -20.45 15.11
C LYS A 49 -2.38 -19.07 15.04
N THR A 50 -3.22 -18.05 14.91
CA THR A 50 -2.80 -16.65 14.92
C THR A 50 -1.92 -16.32 16.12
N LEU A 51 -0.78 -15.66 15.87
CA LEU A 51 0.09 -15.12 16.91
C LEU A 51 -0.33 -13.70 17.26
N CYS A 52 -0.67 -13.47 18.53
CA CYS A 52 -1.11 -12.18 19.06
C CYS A 52 0.01 -11.52 19.88
N ILE A 53 0.44 -10.33 19.47
CA ILE A 53 1.47 -9.54 20.15
C ILE A 53 0.82 -8.49 21.06
N ARG A 54 1.26 -8.44 22.32
CA ARG A 54 0.86 -7.39 23.26
C ARG A 54 1.80 -6.19 23.24
N SER A 55 1.39 -5.12 23.91
CA SER A 55 2.22 -3.93 24.09
C SER A 55 3.59 -4.23 24.71
N ASN A 56 4.58 -3.38 24.41
CA ASN A 56 5.95 -3.47 24.90
C ASN A 56 6.67 -4.78 24.52
N THR A 57 6.42 -5.28 23.32
CA THR A 57 7.05 -6.51 22.81
C THR A 57 7.95 -6.17 21.63
N ARG A 58 9.20 -6.65 21.68
CA ARG A 58 10.11 -6.69 20.53
C ARG A 58 10.31 -8.14 20.12
N LEU A 59 9.73 -8.52 18.98
CA LEU A 59 9.87 -9.82 18.37
C LEU A 59 11.05 -9.80 17.39
N LEU A 60 12.14 -10.48 17.76
CA LEU A 60 13.34 -10.67 16.95
C LEU A 60 13.30 -12.06 16.32
N VAL A 61 13.17 -12.09 15.01
CA VAL A 61 13.10 -13.32 14.24
C VAL A 61 14.37 -13.42 13.41
N HIS A 62 15.05 -14.56 13.49
CA HIS A 62 16.23 -14.79 12.66
C HIS A 62 15.86 -14.62 11.17
N PRO A 63 16.67 -13.93 10.34
CA PRO A 63 16.32 -13.65 8.94
C PRO A 63 16.01 -14.89 8.09
N LEU A 64 16.57 -16.05 8.45
CA LEU A 64 16.31 -17.34 7.80
C LEU A 64 15.21 -18.18 8.47
N ALA A 65 14.62 -17.72 9.56
CA ALA A 65 13.49 -18.43 10.16
C ALA A 65 12.26 -18.29 9.24
N HIS A 66 11.66 -19.42 8.88
CA HIS A 66 10.49 -19.49 8.01
C HIS A 66 9.27 -19.85 8.83
N LEU A 67 8.42 -18.86 9.08
CA LEU A 67 7.13 -19.03 9.74
C LEU A 67 6.08 -19.16 8.64
N PHE A 68 5.39 -20.31 8.58
CA PHE A 68 4.33 -20.53 7.60
C PHE A 68 3.03 -20.91 8.27
N PHE A 69 1.92 -20.42 7.72
CA PHE A 69 0.59 -20.74 8.21
C PHE A 69 0.28 -22.21 7.87
N ALA A 70 -0.12 -23.01 8.87
CA ALA A 70 -0.41 -24.42 8.65
C ALA A 70 -1.57 -24.61 7.66
N ASP A 71 -1.66 -25.80 7.05
CA ASP A 71 -2.75 -26.10 6.11
C ASP A 71 -4.11 -25.97 6.80
N GLY A 72 -5.01 -25.17 6.22
CA GLY A 72 -6.33 -24.90 6.78
C GLY A 72 -6.34 -24.10 8.08
N ALA A 73 -5.24 -23.45 8.46
CA ALA A 73 -5.20 -22.56 9.63
C ALA A 73 -5.99 -21.26 9.41
N GLY A 74 -6.18 -20.84 8.16
CA GLY A 74 -7.06 -19.74 7.77
C GLY A 74 -8.52 -20.15 7.83
N VAL A 75 -9.16 -19.97 8.98
CA VAL A 75 -10.52 -20.48 9.23
C VAL A 75 -11.59 -19.39 9.26
N ASP A 76 -11.24 -18.17 9.67
CA ASP A 76 -12.19 -17.09 9.89
C ASP A 76 -11.56 -15.69 9.76
N SER A 77 -12.37 -14.65 9.97
CA SER A 77 -11.91 -13.26 9.84
C SER A 77 -10.92 -12.80 10.91
N GLN A 78 -10.63 -13.64 11.92
CA GLN A 78 -9.62 -13.40 12.98
C GLN A 78 -8.33 -14.20 12.74
N SER A 79 -8.29 -14.98 11.67
CA SER A 79 -7.11 -15.74 11.26
C SER A 79 -6.13 -14.81 10.55
N PHE A 80 -4.94 -14.67 11.13
CA PHE A 80 -3.78 -13.96 10.59
C PHE A 80 -2.54 -14.77 10.98
N LEU A 81 -1.40 -14.63 10.31
CA LEU A 81 -0.18 -15.23 10.85
C LEU A 81 0.26 -14.46 12.10
N ILE A 82 0.18 -13.12 12.06
CA ILE A 82 0.47 -12.27 13.22
C ILE A 82 -0.43 -11.03 13.30
N THR A 83 -0.82 -10.68 14.52
CA THR A 83 -1.64 -9.51 14.83
C THR A 83 -1.36 -8.93 16.21
N ASN A 84 -1.86 -7.73 16.54
CA ASN A 84 -1.85 -7.26 17.93
C ASN A 84 -3.00 -7.88 18.75
N GLN A 85 -2.79 -7.98 20.06
CA GLN A 85 -3.66 -8.69 20.99
C GLN A 85 -5.03 -8.03 21.18
N ASN A 86 -5.10 -6.71 21.23
CA ASN A 86 -6.32 -5.96 21.53
C ASN A 86 -6.56 -4.92 20.43
N HIS A 87 -7.55 -5.17 19.57
CA HIS A 87 -7.93 -4.24 18.49
C HIS A 87 -8.87 -3.13 18.98
N ASP A 88 -9.63 -3.39 20.05
CA ASP A 88 -10.63 -2.46 20.58
C ASP A 88 -9.97 -1.34 21.41
N ASP A 89 -9.22 -1.70 22.45
CA ASP A 89 -8.48 -0.74 23.29
C ASP A 89 -7.13 -0.37 22.69
N GLY A 90 -6.65 -1.18 21.74
CA GLY A 90 -5.37 -1.00 21.08
C GLY A 90 -4.18 -1.56 21.83
N ASN A 91 -3.01 -1.45 21.19
CA ASN A 91 -1.72 -1.76 21.78
C ASN A 91 -0.71 -0.65 21.52
N TYR A 92 0.47 -0.74 22.14
CA TYR A 92 1.53 0.24 21.92
C TYR A 92 2.93 -0.34 22.02
N ASN A 93 3.90 0.29 21.37
CA ASN A 93 5.32 -0.09 21.41
C ASN A 93 5.52 -1.57 21.03
N ILE A 94 5.12 -1.91 19.81
CA ILE A 94 5.30 -3.24 19.22
C ILE A 94 6.37 -3.15 18.12
N GLN A 95 7.34 -4.07 18.17
CA GLN A 95 8.40 -4.15 17.17
C GLN A 95 8.50 -5.59 16.66
N VAL A 96 8.49 -5.77 15.34
CA VAL A 96 8.68 -7.05 14.65
C VAL A 96 9.85 -6.88 13.68
N GLU A 97 10.89 -7.69 13.83
CA GLU A 97 12.12 -7.60 13.06
C GLU A 97 12.54 -8.97 12.54
N GLY A 98 12.79 -9.09 11.23
CA GLY A 98 13.29 -10.30 10.59
C GLY A 98 12.24 -11.35 10.21
N GLY A 99 12.73 -12.46 9.66
CA GLY A 99 11.95 -13.65 9.32
C GLY A 99 11.33 -13.66 7.92
N ILE A 100 10.92 -14.86 7.52
CA ILE A 100 10.12 -15.13 6.32
C ILE A 100 8.72 -15.53 6.80
N TRP A 101 7.72 -14.73 6.44
CA TRP A 101 6.33 -14.85 6.89
C TRP A 101 5.48 -15.30 5.72
N ASP A 102 5.02 -16.54 5.75
CA ASP A 102 4.45 -17.22 4.58
C ASP A 102 2.99 -17.60 4.82
N GLY A 103 2.10 -17.06 4.00
CA GLY A 103 0.66 -17.30 4.08
C GLY A 103 0.22 -18.69 3.63
N ASN A 104 1.11 -19.46 2.98
CA ASN A 104 0.80 -20.80 2.47
C ASN A 104 -0.51 -20.79 1.65
N ASN A 105 -0.59 -19.84 0.71
CA ASN A 105 -1.79 -19.44 -0.04
C ASN A 105 -2.65 -20.62 -0.49
N LEU A 106 -2.06 -21.57 -1.24
CA LEU A 106 -2.79 -22.69 -1.85
C LEU A 106 -3.47 -23.61 -0.83
N ASN A 107 -2.96 -23.69 0.39
CA ASN A 107 -3.50 -24.53 1.46
C ASN A 107 -4.37 -23.75 2.44
N ASN A 108 -4.54 -22.44 2.22
CA ASN A 108 -5.38 -21.56 3.03
C ASN A 108 -6.24 -20.66 2.14
N PRO A 109 -7.09 -21.20 1.24
CA PRO A 109 -7.89 -20.37 0.35
C PRO A 109 -8.85 -19.46 1.14
N ARG A 110 -9.00 -18.21 0.70
CA ARG A 110 -9.96 -17.28 1.32
C ARG A 110 -11.40 -17.78 1.16
N GLY A 111 -12.24 -17.47 2.15
CA GLY A 111 -13.67 -17.75 2.06
C GLY A 111 -14.42 -16.79 1.13
N PRO A 112 -15.76 -16.91 1.02
CA PRO A 112 -16.56 -15.93 0.29
C PRO A 112 -16.43 -14.53 0.90
N ASP A 113 -16.82 -13.50 0.13
CA ASP A 113 -16.87 -12.11 0.60
C ASP A 113 -18.12 -11.90 1.50
N GLU A 114 -18.17 -12.67 2.58
CA GLU A 114 -19.22 -12.71 3.60
C GLU A 114 -18.62 -12.60 5.00
N PRO A 115 -19.30 -11.92 5.95
CA PRO A 115 -18.79 -11.72 7.30
C PRO A 115 -18.36 -13.02 8.00
N GLY A 116 -17.21 -12.98 8.67
CA GLY A 116 -16.68 -14.12 9.42
C GLY A 116 -15.81 -15.08 8.59
N SER A 117 -15.81 -14.96 7.25
CA SER A 117 -14.93 -15.75 6.39
C SER A 117 -13.46 -15.38 6.56
N TYR A 118 -12.55 -16.33 6.31
CA TYR A 118 -11.13 -16.04 6.28
C TYR A 118 -10.79 -14.96 5.24
N THR A 119 -10.13 -13.90 5.71
CA THR A 119 -9.86 -12.70 4.90
C THR A 119 -8.73 -12.90 3.89
N GLY A 120 -7.78 -13.81 4.16
CA GLY A 120 -6.55 -13.97 3.41
C GLY A 120 -5.43 -12.97 3.76
N THR A 121 -5.68 -12.02 4.67
CA THR A 121 -4.68 -11.04 5.14
C THR A 121 -3.65 -11.73 6.02
N LEU A 122 -2.37 -11.47 5.81
CA LEU A 122 -1.31 -12.20 6.51
C LEU A 122 -0.86 -11.53 7.81
N ILE A 123 -0.45 -10.26 7.72
CA ILE A 123 0.00 -9.45 8.86
C ILE A 123 -1.02 -8.34 9.09
N ASN A 124 -1.55 -8.24 10.30
CA ASN A 124 -2.62 -7.29 10.62
C ASN A 124 -2.35 -6.52 11.92
N PHE A 125 -2.34 -5.19 11.91
CA PHE A 125 -2.27 -4.39 13.14
C PHE A 125 -3.35 -3.32 13.16
N ILE A 126 -4.16 -3.30 14.22
CA ILE A 126 -5.30 -2.39 14.37
C ILE A 126 -5.17 -1.64 15.70
N ASN A 127 -5.35 -0.32 15.66
CA ASN A 127 -5.31 0.56 16.83
C ASN A 127 -3.99 0.43 17.62
N VAL A 128 -2.86 0.67 16.94
CA VAL A 128 -1.52 0.54 17.55
C VAL A 128 -0.77 1.87 17.51
N SER A 129 -0.22 2.30 18.65
CA SER A 129 0.74 3.41 18.70
C SER A 129 2.18 2.89 18.78
N ASP A 130 3.15 3.54 18.15
CA ASP A 130 4.57 3.13 18.21
C ASP A 130 4.80 1.72 17.63
N LEU A 131 4.42 1.51 16.37
CA LEU A 131 4.59 0.23 15.64
C LEU A 131 5.84 0.24 14.76
N SER A 132 6.66 -0.81 14.82
CA SER A 132 7.79 -1.02 13.90
C SER A 132 7.73 -2.42 13.28
N ILE A 133 7.70 -2.52 11.96
CA ILE A 133 7.80 -3.78 11.20
C ILE A 133 8.99 -3.66 10.24
N LYS A 134 10.03 -4.47 10.42
CA LYS A 134 11.30 -4.29 9.68
C LYS A 134 11.99 -5.58 9.26
N ASP A 135 12.64 -5.56 8.11
CA ASP A 135 13.55 -6.64 7.67
C ASP A 135 12.82 -7.98 7.41
N LEU A 136 11.59 -7.92 6.91
CA LEU A 136 10.76 -9.10 6.63
C LEU A 136 10.82 -9.50 5.16
N THR A 137 10.81 -10.81 4.91
CA THR A 137 10.19 -11.33 3.68
C THR A 137 8.75 -11.71 4.00
N VAL A 138 7.78 -11.13 3.29
CA VAL A 138 6.36 -11.46 3.44
C VAL A 138 5.93 -12.14 2.15
N ARG A 139 5.43 -13.37 2.26
CA ARG A 139 5.28 -14.31 1.15
C ARG A 139 3.87 -14.89 1.10
N ASP A 140 3.36 -15.00 -0.12
CA ASP A 140 2.21 -15.80 -0.53
C ASP A 140 0.95 -15.69 0.38
N PRO A 141 0.45 -14.47 0.67
CA PRO A 141 -0.88 -14.30 1.28
C PRO A 141 -1.99 -14.55 0.26
N GLU A 142 -3.22 -14.82 0.71
CA GLU A 142 -4.41 -14.89 -0.18
C GLU A 142 -5.01 -13.51 -0.50
N CYS A 143 -4.67 -12.49 0.29
CA CYS A 143 -5.11 -11.09 0.16
C CYS A 143 -3.94 -10.17 0.55
N TYR A 144 -4.17 -9.13 1.35
CA TYR A 144 -3.16 -8.16 1.75
C TYR A 144 -1.96 -8.79 2.47
N PHE A 145 -0.75 -8.37 2.11
CA PHE A 145 0.49 -8.77 2.78
C PHE A 145 0.53 -8.17 4.19
N ILE A 146 0.41 -6.84 4.31
CA ILE A 146 0.41 -6.10 5.57
C ILE A 146 -0.78 -5.14 5.58
N ARG A 147 -1.70 -5.31 6.53
CA ARG A 147 -2.86 -4.43 6.75
C ARG A 147 -2.74 -3.68 8.07
N LEU A 148 -2.80 -2.36 8.01
CA LEU A 148 -2.74 -1.46 9.16
C LEU A 148 -4.00 -0.59 9.23
N GLY A 149 -4.60 -0.44 10.41
CA GLY A 149 -5.76 0.44 10.62
C GLY A 149 -5.67 1.17 11.94
N GLU A 150 -5.99 2.45 11.98
CA GLU A 150 -5.90 3.27 13.21
C GLU A 150 -4.51 3.25 13.87
N VAL A 151 -3.43 3.13 13.08
CA VAL A 151 -2.05 3.04 13.58
C VAL A 151 -1.39 4.42 13.63
N ARG A 152 -0.70 4.75 14.72
CA ARG A 152 0.01 6.03 14.90
C ARG A 152 1.48 5.87 15.23
N ASN A 153 2.31 6.81 14.75
CA ASN A 153 3.76 6.81 14.95
C ASN A 153 4.40 5.46 14.56
N PHE A 154 4.43 5.15 13.26
CA PHE A 154 4.81 3.82 12.80
C PHE A 154 5.90 3.82 11.73
N VAL A 155 6.61 2.69 11.64
CA VAL A 155 7.62 2.42 10.61
C VAL A 155 7.39 1.03 10.01
N VAL A 156 7.27 0.97 8.68
CA VAL A 156 7.37 -0.27 7.89
C VAL A 156 8.60 -0.13 7.00
N ALA A 157 9.64 -0.95 7.18
CA ALA A 157 10.89 -0.75 6.44
C ALA A 157 11.60 -2.05 6.03
N ASN A 158 12.29 -2.02 4.88
CA ASN A 158 13.05 -3.17 4.37
C ASN A 158 12.19 -4.43 4.25
N ILE A 159 11.16 -4.36 3.40
CA ILE A 159 10.22 -5.47 3.20
C ILE A 159 10.37 -6.01 1.79
N ARG A 160 10.49 -7.34 1.69
CA ARG A 160 10.49 -8.08 0.43
C ARG A 160 9.15 -8.80 0.28
N PHE A 161 8.41 -8.51 -0.79
CA PHE A 161 7.15 -9.17 -1.11
C PHE A 161 7.33 -10.25 -2.18
N GLU A 162 6.81 -11.43 -1.91
CA GLU A 162 6.85 -12.58 -2.84
C GLU A 162 5.45 -13.17 -3.01
N ALA A 163 4.96 -13.24 -4.25
CA ALA A 163 3.62 -13.78 -4.58
C ALA A 163 3.75 -14.91 -5.61
N PRO A 164 4.25 -16.10 -5.23
CA PRO A 164 4.31 -17.23 -6.17
C PRO A 164 2.91 -17.65 -6.65
N ASN A 165 1.86 -17.38 -5.88
CA ASN A 165 0.47 -17.55 -6.29
C ASN A 165 -0.26 -16.20 -6.27
N LEU A 166 -0.52 -15.66 -7.46
CA LEU A 166 -1.25 -14.40 -7.58
C LEU A 166 -2.73 -14.59 -7.19
N ARG A 167 -3.23 -13.62 -6.43
CA ARG A 167 -4.64 -13.45 -6.03
C ARG A 167 -5.05 -11.99 -6.18
N HIS A 168 -6.35 -11.75 -6.26
CA HIS A 168 -6.86 -10.38 -6.22
C HIS A 168 -6.70 -9.80 -4.81
N ASN A 169 -6.51 -8.49 -4.69
CA ASN A 169 -6.39 -7.77 -3.42
C ASN A 169 -5.11 -8.12 -2.64
N GLN A 170 -4.00 -8.34 -3.34
CA GLN A 170 -2.69 -8.59 -2.72
C GLN A 170 -1.88 -7.31 -2.55
N ASP A 171 -2.44 -6.31 -1.89
CA ASP A 171 -1.74 -5.06 -1.55
C ASP A 171 -0.51 -5.35 -0.67
N GLY A 172 0.58 -4.62 -0.87
CA GLY A 172 1.80 -4.75 -0.08
C GLY A 172 1.61 -4.20 1.34
N VAL A 173 1.65 -2.87 1.46
CA VAL A 173 1.27 -2.16 2.69
C VAL A 173 -0.06 -1.45 2.46
N HIS A 174 -1.11 -1.92 3.11
CA HIS A 174 -2.45 -1.36 3.05
C HIS A 174 -2.76 -0.61 4.36
N LEU A 175 -2.96 0.72 4.27
CA LEU A 175 -3.46 1.53 5.37
C LEU A 175 -4.96 1.78 5.23
N GLY A 176 -5.71 1.49 6.29
CA GLY A 176 -7.06 2.03 6.48
C GLY A 176 -7.05 3.40 7.16
N GLY A 177 -8.25 3.96 7.39
CA GLY A 177 -8.41 5.26 8.01
C GLY A 177 -7.84 5.35 9.44
N TYR A 178 -7.60 6.59 9.86
CA TYR A 178 -6.95 6.99 11.12
C TYR A 178 -5.49 6.55 11.28
N CYS A 179 -4.82 6.20 10.18
CA CYS A 179 -3.36 6.03 10.20
C CYS A 179 -2.65 7.39 10.14
N GLU A 180 -1.77 7.69 11.10
CA GLU A 180 -1.11 8.99 11.21
C GLU A 180 0.37 8.86 11.61
N ASP A 181 1.20 9.78 11.12
CA ASP A 181 2.63 9.88 11.47
C ASP A 181 3.43 8.60 11.12
N GLY A 182 3.45 8.24 9.84
CA GLY A 182 3.99 6.98 9.34
C GLY A 182 5.18 7.13 8.41
N VAL A 183 6.13 6.19 8.47
CA VAL A 183 7.21 6.02 7.48
C VAL A 183 7.15 4.62 6.88
N ILE A 184 7.00 4.55 5.57
CA ILE A 184 7.00 3.30 4.80
C ILE A 184 8.17 3.36 3.82
N ARG A 185 9.16 2.47 3.92
CA ARG A 185 10.35 2.61 3.06
C ARG A 185 11.07 1.32 2.71
N ASP A 186 11.88 1.39 1.66
CA ASP A 186 12.75 0.29 1.23
C ASP A 186 11.93 -0.99 0.97
N LEU A 187 10.89 -0.87 0.14
CA LEU A 187 10.00 -1.98 -0.21
C LEU A 187 10.38 -2.55 -1.58
N VAL A 188 10.40 -3.87 -1.70
CA VAL A 188 10.73 -4.58 -2.95
C VAL A 188 9.65 -5.59 -3.30
N GLY A 189 8.98 -5.38 -4.44
CA GLY A 189 8.12 -6.36 -5.10
C GLY A 189 8.92 -7.24 -6.07
N VAL A 190 8.90 -8.57 -5.83
CA VAL A 190 9.67 -9.55 -6.62
C VAL A 190 8.78 -10.20 -7.68
N GLY A 191 9.26 -10.29 -8.92
CA GLY A 191 8.47 -10.78 -10.03
C GLY A 191 7.20 -9.95 -10.19
N GLU A 192 6.06 -10.60 -10.08
CA GLU A 192 4.74 -9.96 -10.22
C GLU A 192 4.13 -9.45 -8.91
N ALA A 193 4.84 -9.62 -7.78
CA ALA A 193 4.42 -9.08 -6.51
C ALA A 193 4.63 -7.56 -6.47
N THR A 194 3.72 -6.80 -5.89
CA THR A 194 2.39 -7.19 -5.38
C THR A 194 1.39 -7.35 -6.52
N ASN A 195 0.37 -8.20 -6.35
CA ASN A 195 -0.70 -8.35 -7.36
C ASN A 195 -1.85 -7.34 -7.20
N ASP A 196 -1.62 -6.33 -6.37
CA ASP A 196 -2.41 -5.11 -6.26
C ASP A 196 -1.44 -3.98 -5.87
N ASP A 197 -1.91 -2.88 -5.28
CA ASP A 197 -1.08 -1.74 -4.89
C ASP A 197 0.11 -2.12 -3.97
N LEU A 198 1.34 -1.71 -4.31
CA LEU A 198 2.51 -1.95 -3.44
C LEU A 198 2.38 -1.18 -2.11
N VAL A 199 1.87 0.06 -2.18
CA VAL A 199 1.43 0.85 -1.04
C VAL A 199 0.05 1.45 -1.31
N ALA A 200 -0.93 1.15 -0.47
CA ALA A 200 -2.28 1.69 -0.54
C ALA A 200 -2.61 2.52 0.71
N LEU A 201 -2.97 3.79 0.51
CA LEU A 201 -3.49 4.66 1.56
C LEU A 201 -5.00 4.83 1.35
N ASN A 202 -5.81 4.02 2.02
CA ASN A 202 -7.26 4.00 1.86
C ASN A 202 -7.96 4.69 3.03
N ALA A 203 -8.23 5.99 2.88
CA ALA A 203 -8.96 6.76 3.88
C ALA A 203 -10.46 6.37 3.93
N ASP A 204 -10.99 5.88 2.82
CA ASP A 204 -12.32 5.27 2.73
C ASP A 204 -12.22 3.89 2.08
N ASP A 205 -13.01 2.94 2.54
CA ASP A 205 -13.07 1.61 1.93
C ASP A 205 -14.45 0.96 2.12
N ALA A 206 -14.70 -0.14 1.42
CA ALA A 206 -15.92 -0.91 1.51
C ALA A 206 -15.88 -1.80 2.76
N LEU A 207 -16.20 -1.23 3.93
CA LEU A 207 -16.13 -1.90 5.24
C LEU A 207 -17.04 -3.13 5.38
N GLN A 208 -18.01 -3.29 4.48
CA GLN A 208 -18.86 -4.48 4.38
C GLN A 208 -18.15 -5.69 3.77
N ARG A 209 -17.02 -5.48 3.07
CA ARG A 209 -16.23 -6.58 2.50
C ARG A 209 -15.43 -7.27 3.59
N THR A 210 -15.31 -8.58 3.49
CA THR A 210 -14.64 -9.41 4.50
C THR A 210 -13.19 -9.00 4.71
N GLN A 211 -12.49 -8.61 3.64
CA GLN A 211 -11.09 -8.19 3.69
C GLN A 211 -10.88 -6.87 4.43
N ASN A 212 -11.93 -6.07 4.60
CA ASN A 212 -11.87 -4.74 5.21
C ASN A 212 -12.53 -4.70 6.59
N GLN A 213 -12.97 -5.85 7.12
CA GLN A 213 -13.50 -5.92 8.46
C GLN A 213 -12.48 -5.43 9.48
N ASN A 214 -12.96 -4.67 10.47
CA ASN A 214 -12.20 -3.99 11.52
C ASN A 214 -11.36 -2.78 11.05
N LEU A 215 -11.40 -2.41 9.78
CA LEU A 215 -10.95 -1.09 9.33
C LEU A 215 -12.05 -0.04 9.58
N LYS A 216 -11.65 1.23 9.58
CA LYS A 216 -12.56 2.37 9.64
C LYS A 216 -12.25 3.36 8.53
N CYS A 217 -13.29 3.99 8.00
CA CYS A 217 -13.10 5.18 7.17
C CYS A 217 -12.73 6.36 8.07
N GLY A 218 -11.72 7.11 7.68
CA GLY A 218 -11.18 8.21 8.47
C GLY A 218 -9.92 8.81 7.86
N PRO A 219 -9.43 9.91 8.44
CA PRO A 219 -8.28 10.63 7.91
C PRO A 219 -7.01 9.78 7.87
N ILE A 220 -6.18 9.97 6.85
CA ILE A 220 -4.79 9.50 6.83
C ILE A 220 -3.87 10.71 6.73
N ARG A 221 -2.89 10.84 7.63
CA ARG A 221 -2.05 12.06 7.71
C ARG A 221 -0.58 11.81 7.95
N ASN A 222 0.25 12.72 7.45
CA ASN A 222 1.68 12.78 7.76
C ASN A 222 2.39 11.45 7.43
N ILE A 223 2.22 10.98 6.19
CA ILE A 223 2.81 9.72 5.72
C ILE A 223 3.98 10.02 4.79
N ARG A 224 5.12 9.38 5.05
CA ARG A 224 6.29 9.42 4.18
C ARG A 224 6.54 8.04 3.60
N VAL A 225 6.59 7.96 2.27
CA VAL A 225 6.86 6.74 1.50
C VAL A 225 8.16 6.94 0.74
N GLU A 226 9.15 6.07 0.91
CA GLU A 226 10.49 6.23 0.33
C GLU A 226 11.02 4.92 -0.28
N ASN A 227 11.73 5.00 -1.41
CA ASN A 227 12.50 3.88 -1.98
C ASN A 227 11.64 2.64 -2.25
N LEU A 228 10.70 2.77 -3.19
CA LEU A 228 9.89 1.66 -3.67
C LEU A 228 10.51 1.05 -4.92
N LYS A 229 10.66 -0.27 -4.95
CA LYS A 229 11.12 -1.00 -6.13
C LYS A 229 10.20 -2.16 -6.46
N ALA A 230 9.93 -2.37 -7.74
CA ALA A 230 9.21 -3.57 -8.20
C ALA A 230 9.69 -3.99 -9.58
N GLU A 231 9.79 -5.31 -9.81
CA GLU A 231 10.03 -5.82 -11.17
C GLU A 231 8.79 -5.60 -12.04
N SER A 232 7.61 -5.98 -11.54
CA SER A 232 6.32 -5.75 -12.17
C SER A 232 5.19 -5.83 -11.13
N CYS A 233 4.99 -4.83 -10.28
CA CYS A 233 3.82 -4.83 -9.39
C CYS A 233 2.54 -4.45 -10.17
N HIS A 234 1.35 -4.61 -9.58
CA HIS A 234 0.11 -4.14 -10.21
C HIS A 234 0.12 -2.60 -10.29
N SER A 235 0.18 -1.94 -9.14
CA SER A 235 0.34 -0.48 -9.03
C SER A 235 1.33 -0.12 -7.93
N PHE A 236 2.03 1.01 -8.02
CA PHE A 236 3.02 1.39 -7.00
C PHE A 236 2.38 2.05 -5.78
N VAL A 237 1.70 3.18 -5.95
CA VAL A 237 1.10 3.93 -4.84
C VAL A 237 -0.33 4.30 -5.14
N ARG A 238 -1.23 3.99 -4.21
CA ARG A 238 -2.62 4.43 -4.21
C ARG A 238 -2.93 5.38 -3.07
N LEU A 239 -3.72 6.41 -3.38
CA LEU A 239 -4.39 7.28 -2.42
C LEU A 239 -5.90 7.22 -2.69
N LEU A 240 -6.64 6.48 -1.86
CA LEU A 240 -8.07 6.30 -2.02
C LEU A 240 -8.84 7.21 -1.06
N SER A 241 -9.55 8.20 -1.60
CA SER A 241 -10.39 9.13 -0.84
C SER A 241 -11.72 9.39 -1.54
N VAL A 242 -12.82 9.32 -0.78
CA VAL A 242 -14.17 9.70 -1.22
C VAL A 242 -14.71 10.83 -0.36
N ARG A 243 -14.65 10.68 0.97
CA ARG A 243 -15.14 11.65 1.97
C ARG A 243 -14.08 11.97 3.01
N SER A 244 -13.24 10.99 3.35
CA SER A 244 -12.24 11.10 4.39
C SER A 244 -10.94 11.68 3.83
N PRO A 245 -10.26 12.59 4.55
CA PRO A 245 -9.13 13.30 3.99
C PRO A 245 -7.85 12.48 4.00
N ILE A 246 -7.03 12.66 2.96
CA ILE A 246 -5.63 12.25 2.94
C ILE A 246 -4.78 13.53 2.85
N SER A 247 -3.91 13.77 3.82
CA SER A 247 -3.15 15.03 3.87
C SER A 247 -1.71 14.88 4.32
N ASN A 248 -0.82 15.72 3.77
CA ASN A 248 0.62 15.72 4.11
C ASN A 248 1.27 14.37 3.80
N VAL A 249 1.23 13.98 2.53
CA VAL A 249 1.85 12.74 2.06
C VAL A 249 3.05 13.07 1.17
N SER A 250 4.18 12.41 1.42
CA SER A 250 5.35 12.46 0.54
C SER A 250 5.66 11.07 0.03
N VAL A 251 5.93 10.95 -1.28
CA VAL A 251 6.36 9.73 -1.94
C VAL A 251 7.64 10.05 -2.69
N GLU A 252 8.74 9.35 -2.41
CA GLU A 252 10.03 9.63 -3.03
C GLU A 252 10.74 8.35 -3.48
N ASN A 253 11.39 8.40 -4.64
CA ASN A 253 12.20 7.32 -5.22
C ASN A 253 11.37 6.06 -5.49
N VAL A 254 10.57 6.11 -6.56
CA VAL A 254 9.79 4.97 -7.06
C VAL A 254 10.43 4.46 -8.34
N GLU A 255 10.84 3.20 -8.38
CA GLU A 255 11.58 2.62 -9.51
C GLU A 255 11.02 1.25 -9.93
N GLY A 256 10.75 1.06 -11.22
CA GLY A 256 10.51 -0.28 -11.76
C GLY A 256 9.30 -0.42 -12.69
N GLY A 257 8.80 -1.65 -12.82
CA GLY A 257 7.66 -1.97 -13.68
C GLY A 257 6.34 -1.95 -12.93
N CYS A 258 5.30 -1.38 -13.54
CA CYS A 258 3.93 -1.55 -13.09
C CYS A 258 3.03 -2.01 -14.24
N ARG A 259 2.09 -2.93 -13.93
CA ARG A 259 1.09 -3.37 -14.91
C ARG A 259 0.05 -2.28 -15.16
N CYS A 260 -0.46 -1.70 -14.08
CA CYS A 260 -1.51 -0.68 -14.10
C CYS A 260 -0.93 0.72 -13.86
N MET A 261 -0.86 1.22 -12.62
CA MET A 261 -0.54 2.64 -12.37
C MET A 261 0.74 2.79 -11.54
N ALA A 262 1.53 3.83 -11.80
CA ALA A 262 2.58 4.23 -10.87
C ALA A 262 1.98 5.01 -9.69
N VAL A 263 1.02 5.90 -9.99
CA VAL A 263 0.32 6.69 -8.99
C VAL A 263 -1.16 6.62 -9.29
N ASN A 264 -1.95 6.20 -8.31
CA ASN A 264 -3.39 6.05 -8.42
C ASN A 264 -4.13 6.85 -7.33
N LEU A 265 -4.76 7.96 -7.72
CA LEU A 265 -5.66 8.71 -6.85
C LEU A 265 -7.09 8.42 -7.32
N ASP A 266 -7.84 7.57 -6.59
CA ASP A 266 -9.18 7.17 -7.00
C ASP A 266 -10.18 7.07 -5.83
N GLY A 267 -11.48 7.06 -6.17
CA GLY A 267 -12.59 6.97 -5.21
C GLY A 267 -13.25 5.57 -5.15
N CYS A 268 -12.53 4.53 -5.53
CA CYS A 268 -13.02 3.16 -5.76
C CYS A 268 -14.05 3.02 -6.90
N ARG A 269 -13.94 3.81 -7.97
CA ARG A 269 -14.92 3.82 -9.09
C ARG A 269 -14.91 2.55 -9.93
N GLU A 270 -13.80 1.83 -9.95
CA GLU A 270 -13.62 0.58 -10.72
C GLU A 270 -13.54 -0.64 -9.79
N CYS A 271 -13.79 -0.44 -8.50
CA CYS A 271 -13.86 -1.50 -7.52
C CYS A 271 -15.16 -2.29 -7.65
N ARG A 272 -15.10 -3.55 -7.22
CA ARG A 272 -16.27 -4.44 -7.11
C ARG A 272 -17.43 -3.81 -6.31
N VAL A 273 -17.11 -3.02 -5.29
CA VAL A 273 -18.08 -2.38 -4.41
C VAL A 273 -17.85 -0.88 -4.45
N LEU A 274 -18.83 -0.16 -4.98
CA LEU A 274 -18.78 1.30 -5.04
C LEU A 274 -19.00 1.90 -3.65
N LEU A 275 -18.22 2.93 -3.32
CA LEU A 275 -18.35 3.67 -2.06
C LEU A 275 -19.37 4.83 -2.14
N PHE A 276 -19.77 5.17 -3.37
CA PHE A 276 -20.73 6.20 -3.69
C PHE A 276 -21.36 5.92 -5.05
N ASP A 277 -22.52 6.53 -5.33
CA ASP A 277 -23.15 6.49 -6.64
C ASP A 277 -22.53 7.58 -7.54
N PRO A 278 -21.78 7.22 -8.61
CA PRO A 278 -21.13 8.19 -9.48
C PRO A 278 -22.11 9.03 -10.31
N PHE A 279 -23.39 8.65 -10.35
CA PHE A 279 -24.44 9.39 -11.07
C PHE A 279 -25.27 10.30 -10.15
N ASP A 280 -25.02 10.28 -8.84
CA ASP A 280 -25.69 11.17 -7.90
C ASP A 280 -25.21 12.63 -8.13
N PRO A 281 -26.12 13.58 -8.42
CA PRO A 281 -25.76 14.98 -8.71
C PRO A 281 -24.93 15.64 -7.61
N LYS A 282 -24.99 15.18 -6.37
CA LYS A 282 -24.16 15.73 -5.28
C LYS A 282 -22.65 15.50 -5.48
N TYR A 283 -22.26 14.60 -6.38
CA TYR A 283 -20.87 14.30 -6.74
C TYR A 283 -20.52 14.76 -8.16
N GLU A 284 -21.28 15.68 -8.75
CA GLU A 284 -21.00 16.25 -10.08
C GLU A 284 -19.62 16.92 -10.16
N ASP A 285 -19.11 17.42 -9.03
CA ASP A 285 -17.76 17.99 -8.87
C ASP A 285 -16.71 16.95 -8.43
N GLY A 286 -17.03 15.66 -8.52
CA GLY A 286 -16.17 14.56 -8.07
C GLY A 286 -16.17 14.35 -6.55
N VAL A 287 -15.32 13.42 -6.11
CA VAL A 287 -15.16 13.03 -4.69
C VAL A 287 -13.71 13.13 -4.25
N GLY A 288 -13.48 12.99 -2.95
CA GLY A 288 -12.16 12.97 -2.32
C GLY A 288 -11.77 14.30 -1.67
N ASP A 289 -10.89 14.21 -0.68
CA ASP A 289 -10.26 15.36 0.00
C ASP A 289 -8.77 15.07 0.19
N ILE A 290 -8.04 15.08 -0.92
CA ILE A 290 -6.58 14.89 -0.92
C ILE A 290 -5.90 16.27 -0.88
N SER A 291 -4.90 16.45 -0.02
CA SER A 291 -4.20 17.73 0.11
C SER A 291 -2.73 17.60 0.47
N HIS A 292 -1.89 18.51 -0.02
CA HIS A 292 -0.47 18.59 0.33
C HIS A 292 0.26 17.26 0.06
N VAL A 293 0.22 16.83 -1.20
CA VAL A 293 0.84 15.58 -1.65
C VAL A 293 2.01 15.89 -2.56
N GLN A 294 3.19 15.38 -2.22
CA GLN A 294 4.40 15.55 -3.02
C GLN A 294 4.95 14.20 -3.44
N ILE A 295 5.13 14.00 -4.75
CA ILE A 295 5.64 12.76 -5.34
C ILE A 295 6.90 13.11 -6.12
N LYS A 296 8.04 12.49 -5.81
CA LYS A 296 9.34 12.85 -6.39
C LYS A 296 10.10 11.64 -6.90
N ASN A 297 10.87 11.86 -7.95
CA ASN A 297 11.86 10.91 -8.48
C ASN A 297 11.19 9.57 -8.81
N VAL A 298 10.30 9.60 -9.80
CA VAL A 298 9.55 8.42 -10.24
C VAL A 298 10.13 7.96 -11.57
N GLN A 299 10.72 6.77 -11.61
CA GLN A 299 11.28 6.17 -12.82
C GLN A 299 10.62 4.81 -13.09
N VAL A 300 9.62 4.80 -13.95
CA VAL A 300 8.71 3.65 -14.12
C VAL A 300 8.49 3.28 -15.58
N HIS A 301 7.93 2.10 -15.83
CA HIS A 301 7.50 1.66 -17.14
C HIS A 301 6.29 0.74 -17.04
N LYS A 302 5.45 0.70 -18.08
CA LYS A 302 4.44 -0.35 -18.22
C LYS A 302 5.11 -1.69 -18.43
N SER A 303 4.69 -2.70 -17.67
CA SER A 303 5.13 -4.09 -17.80
C SER A 303 4.07 -5.02 -18.42
N ASP A 304 2.83 -4.54 -18.61
CA ASP A 304 1.77 -5.24 -19.35
C ASP A 304 1.43 -4.50 -20.65
N ALA A 305 1.58 -5.19 -21.78
CA ALA A 305 1.32 -4.66 -23.12
C ALA A 305 -0.17 -4.41 -23.39
N ASN A 306 -1.07 -5.01 -22.60
CA ASN A 306 -2.52 -4.94 -22.81
C ASN A 306 -3.21 -3.98 -21.84
N ASP A 307 -2.53 -3.51 -20.80
CA ASP A 307 -3.13 -2.62 -19.81
C ASP A 307 -3.10 -1.16 -20.29
N ALA A 308 -4.29 -0.62 -20.54
CA ALA A 308 -4.47 0.74 -21.09
C ALA A 308 -4.59 1.83 -20.00
N THR A 309 -4.38 1.50 -18.72
CA THR A 309 -4.53 2.48 -17.64
C THR A 309 -3.38 3.50 -17.66
N PRO A 310 -3.57 4.73 -17.16
CA PRO A 310 -2.52 5.74 -17.14
C PRO A 310 -1.43 5.42 -16.10
N LEU A 311 -0.20 5.90 -16.30
CA LEU A 311 0.83 5.83 -15.25
C LEU A 311 0.51 6.71 -14.04
N ILE A 312 -0.07 7.89 -14.25
CA ILE A 312 -0.56 8.79 -13.20
C ILE A 312 -2.06 8.97 -13.39
N ASN A 313 -2.85 8.36 -12.50
CA ASN A 313 -4.30 8.46 -12.48
C ASN A 313 -4.74 9.44 -11.39
N VAL A 314 -5.47 10.50 -11.75
CA VAL A 314 -6.02 11.49 -10.81
C VAL A 314 -7.53 11.57 -11.01
N ARG A 315 -8.25 10.80 -10.20
CA ARG A 315 -9.71 10.69 -10.23
C ARG A 315 -10.38 11.05 -8.90
N THR A 316 -9.67 11.79 -8.07
CA THR A 316 -10.19 12.37 -6.84
C THR A 316 -9.75 13.82 -6.75
N ASN A 317 -10.56 14.62 -6.07
CA ASN A 317 -10.24 16.01 -5.79
C ASN A 317 -8.97 16.08 -4.94
N ALA A 318 -7.97 16.76 -5.48
CA ALA A 318 -6.67 16.97 -4.86
C ALA A 318 -6.29 18.45 -4.92
N ARG A 319 -5.78 18.99 -3.81
CA ARG A 319 -5.15 20.33 -3.75
C ARG A 319 -3.67 20.20 -3.40
N ASP A 320 -2.83 21.09 -3.90
CA ASP A 320 -1.39 21.06 -3.65
C ASP A 320 -0.77 19.68 -3.94
N LEU A 321 -1.19 19.05 -5.05
CA LEU A 321 -0.58 17.82 -5.56
C LEU A 321 0.57 18.20 -6.50
N VAL A 322 1.77 17.74 -6.19
CA VAL A 322 2.97 18.02 -6.99
C VAL A 322 3.69 16.73 -7.32
N VAL A 323 3.95 16.49 -8.59
CA VAL A 323 4.79 15.39 -9.10
C VAL A 323 6.06 15.99 -9.70
N GLU A 324 7.23 15.61 -9.19
CA GLU A 324 8.54 16.11 -9.62
C GLU A 324 9.42 14.97 -10.13
N ASN A 325 10.21 15.25 -11.17
CA ASN A 325 11.17 14.32 -11.77
C ASN A 325 10.53 12.96 -12.13
N PHE A 326 9.45 13.00 -12.90
CA PHE A 326 8.82 11.79 -13.43
C PHE A 326 9.50 11.37 -14.73
N VAL A 327 9.82 10.09 -14.87
CA VAL A 327 10.46 9.50 -16.04
C VAL A 327 9.74 8.21 -16.41
N ARG A 328 9.20 8.16 -17.63
CA ARG A 328 8.73 6.92 -18.26
C ARG A 328 9.90 6.28 -19.03
N ASP A 329 10.35 5.12 -18.60
CA ASP A 329 11.48 4.40 -19.24
C ASP A 329 11.04 3.74 -20.55
N LYS A 330 11.18 4.48 -21.65
CA LYS A 330 10.85 4.05 -23.01
C LYS A 330 11.58 2.79 -23.49
N HIS A 331 12.70 2.41 -22.86
CA HIS A 331 13.46 1.22 -23.28
C HIS A 331 12.90 -0.05 -22.67
N LYS A 332 12.16 0.06 -21.56
CA LYS A 332 11.53 -1.06 -20.87
C LYS A 332 10.01 -1.07 -21.02
N ASP A 333 9.40 0.06 -21.36
CA ASP A 333 7.94 0.20 -21.48
C ASP A 333 7.38 -0.64 -22.63
N VAL A 334 6.56 -1.64 -22.29
CA VAL A 334 5.95 -2.53 -23.28
C VAL A 334 4.62 -2.01 -23.83
N ASN A 335 4.11 -0.87 -23.33
CA ASN A 335 2.87 -0.26 -23.79
C ASN A 335 2.99 1.27 -23.93
N PRO A 336 3.83 1.79 -24.83
CA PRO A 336 4.10 3.23 -24.98
C PRO A 336 2.84 4.05 -25.32
N ASP A 337 1.79 3.42 -25.84
CA ASP A 337 0.52 4.06 -26.21
C ASP A 337 -0.39 4.30 -25.01
N ALA A 338 -0.17 3.62 -23.87
CA ALA A 338 -0.90 3.92 -22.64
C ALA A 338 -0.72 5.39 -22.24
N PRO A 339 -1.77 6.07 -21.75
CA PRO A 339 -1.67 7.45 -21.31
C PRO A 339 -0.62 7.63 -20.20
N THR A 340 0.03 8.79 -20.16
CA THR A 340 0.96 9.10 -19.07
C THR A 340 0.19 9.64 -17.87
N ILE A 341 -0.73 10.58 -18.11
CA ILE A 341 -1.52 11.22 -17.07
C ILE A 341 -2.99 11.21 -17.51
N TYR A 342 -3.87 10.89 -16.56
CA TYR A 342 -5.31 11.02 -16.72
C TYR A 342 -5.89 11.79 -15.54
N LEU A 343 -6.60 12.88 -15.84
CA LEU A 343 -7.45 13.58 -14.88
C LEU A 343 -8.89 13.29 -15.28
N SER A 344 -9.73 12.77 -14.39
CA SER A 344 -11.16 12.64 -14.65
C SER A 344 -12.00 12.61 -13.39
N ASP A 345 -13.30 12.90 -13.51
CA ASP A 345 -14.26 12.75 -12.41
C ASP A 345 -13.85 13.53 -11.14
N CYS A 346 -13.13 14.64 -11.34
CA CYS A 346 -12.66 15.56 -10.32
C CYS A 346 -12.96 16.99 -10.75
N ARG A 347 -12.85 17.94 -9.82
CA ARG A 347 -12.97 19.37 -10.11
C ARG A 347 -11.99 19.77 -11.22
N ALA A 348 -12.46 20.68 -12.07
CA ALA A 348 -11.62 21.32 -13.07
C ALA A 348 -10.37 21.90 -12.39
N SER A 349 -9.21 21.58 -12.93
CA SER A 349 -7.92 21.84 -12.31
C SER A 349 -7.05 22.76 -13.16
N ARG A 350 -6.23 23.56 -12.49
CA ARG A 350 -5.10 24.27 -13.09
C ARG A 350 -3.87 23.42 -12.93
N LEU A 351 -3.17 23.22 -14.03
CA LEU A 351 -1.90 22.51 -14.04
C LEU A 351 -0.78 23.52 -14.31
N LEU A 352 0.32 23.38 -13.57
CA LEU A 352 1.61 23.92 -13.96
C LEU A 352 2.50 22.77 -14.43
N PHE A 353 2.93 22.84 -15.69
CA PHE A 353 3.72 21.80 -16.32
C PHE A 353 5.10 22.34 -16.72
N GLU A 354 6.17 21.76 -16.20
CA GLU A 354 7.56 22.15 -16.49
C GLU A 354 8.38 20.98 -17.05
N GLY A 355 9.41 21.29 -17.84
CA GLY A 355 10.34 20.29 -18.37
C GLY A 355 9.80 19.47 -19.54
N LEU A 356 8.73 19.93 -20.20
CA LEU A 356 8.28 19.35 -21.47
C LEU A 356 9.12 19.90 -22.64
N GLU A 357 9.45 19.05 -23.59
CA GLU A 357 10.28 19.40 -24.75
C GLU A 357 9.65 18.95 -26.08
N GLY A 358 10.06 19.60 -27.17
CA GLY A 358 9.79 19.16 -28.56
C GLY A 358 8.33 18.77 -28.82
N GLU A 359 8.12 17.50 -29.17
CA GLU A 359 6.80 16.93 -29.50
C GLU A 359 5.83 16.95 -28.32
N GLN A 360 6.30 16.85 -27.06
CA GLN A 360 5.41 16.93 -25.90
C GLN A 360 4.75 18.31 -25.81
N LEU A 361 5.52 19.39 -26.03
CA LEU A 361 4.96 20.75 -26.04
C LEU A 361 4.00 20.98 -27.21
N ALA A 362 4.29 20.38 -28.37
CA ALA A 362 3.47 20.51 -29.57
C ALA A 362 2.14 19.75 -29.45
N SER A 363 2.09 18.65 -28.70
CA SER A 363 0.87 17.84 -28.53
C SER A 363 -0.09 18.40 -27.48
N LEU A 364 0.36 19.20 -26.51
CA LEU A 364 -0.48 19.70 -25.41
C LEU A 364 -1.84 20.30 -25.85
N PRO A 365 -1.92 21.18 -26.88
CA PRO A 365 -3.21 21.76 -27.28
C PRO A 365 -4.16 20.75 -27.96
N GLN A 366 -3.65 19.58 -28.36
CA GLN A 366 -4.41 18.49 -28.99
C GLN A 366 -4.84 17.43 -27.98
N CYS A 367 -4.33 17.49 -26.74
CA CYS A 367 -4.76 16.60 -25.67
C CYS A 367 -6.24 16.80 -25.36
N ASP A 368 -6.96 15.69 -25.22
CA ASP A 368 -8.38 15.71 -24.84
C ASP A 368 -8.56 16.47 -23.52
N GLY A 369 -9.54 17.35 -23.47
CA GLY A 369 -9.88 18.09 -22.26
C GLY A 369 -9.01 19.30 -21.91
N VAL A 370 -8.05 19.67 -22.75
CA VAL A 370 -7.27 20.91 -22.58
C VAL A 370 -8.05 22.11 -23.13
N GLU A 371 -8.38 23.08 -22.27
CA GLU A 371 -9.14 24.27 -22.66
C GLU A 371 -8.23 25.44 -23.09
N SER A 372 -7.12 25.62 -22.38
CA SER A 372 -6.15 26.67 -22.70
C SER A 372 -4.75 26.30 -22.23
N VAL A 373 -3.76 26.78 -22.98
CA VAL A 373 -2.33 26.64 -22.67
C VAL A 373 -1.71 28.03 -22.70
N GLY A 374 -1.17 28.46 -21.56
CA GLY A 374 -0.47 29.74 -21.40
C GLY A 374 0.98 29.55 -20.95
N VAL A 375 1.80 30.58 -21.10
CA VAL A 375 3.16 30.60 -20.53
C VAL A 375 3.04 30.90 -19.03
N GLY A 376 3.71 30.11 -18.19
CA GLY A 376 3.72 30.28 -16.74
C GLY A 376 5.12 30.05 -16.17
N GLY A 377 5.85 31.12 -15.85
CA GLY A 377 7.25 31.00 -15.41
C GLY A 377 8.10 30.26 -16.46
N ASN A 378 8.75 29.18 -16.03
CA ASN A 378 9.54 28.29 -16.90
C ASN A 378 8.71 27.19 -17.58
N GLY A 379 7.40 27.13 -17.34
CA GLY A 379 6.51 26.07 -17.78
C GLY A 379 5.31 26.50 -18.62
N ARG A 380 4.26 25.69 -18.55
CA ARG A 380 2.94 25.91 -19.14
C ARG A 380 1.87 25.87 -18.07
N ASN A 381 1.07 26.93 -18.02
CA ASN A 381 -0.18 26.94 -17.28
C ASN A 381 -1.26 26.33 -18.16
N ILE A 382 -1.86 25.23 -17.71
CA ILE A 382 -2.91 24.51 -18.46
C ILE A 382 -4.19 24.59 -17.63
N THR A 383 -5.29 24.97 -18.28
CA THR A 383 -6.63 24.79 -17.71
C THR A 383 -7.27 23.60 -18.39
N THR A 384 -7.76 22.66 -17.60
CA THR A 384 -8.44 21.47 -18.11
C THR A 384 -9.92 21.51 -17.80
N THR A 385 -10.71 20.78 -18.59
CA THR A 385 -12.06 20.39 -18.17
C THR A 385 -11.98 19.42 -16.97
N GLN A 386 -13.13 18.91 -16.51
CA GLN A 386 -13.18 17.82 -15.50
C GLN A 386 -12.60 16.49 -16.01
N ARG A 387 -12.28 16.38 -17.31
CA ARG A 387 -11.58 15.25 -17.92
C ARG A 387 -10.42 15.76 -18.77
N ALA A 388 -9.22 15.21 -18.63
CA ALA A 388 -8.11 15.47 -19.53
C ALA A 388 -7.15 14.28 -19.61
N ILE A 389 -6.66 13.98 -20.81
CA ILE A 389 -5.74 12.86 -21.08
C ILE A 389 -4.46 13.41 -21.69
N PHE A 390 -3.33 13.13 -21.04
CA PHE A 390 -2.00 13.48 -21.56
C PHE A 390 -1.25 12.21 -21.92
N GLN A 391 -1.06 12.02 -23.23
CA GLN A 391 -0.11 11.06 -23.77
C GLN A 391 1.17 11.82 -24.08
N LEU A 392 2.23 11.55 -23.33
CA LEU A 392 3.52 12.20 -23.53
C LEU A 392 4.40 11.25 -24.37
N PRO A 393 4.59 11.53 -25.68
CA PRO A 393 5.15 10.56 -26.61
C PRO A 393 6.62 10.22 -26.37
N ASN A 394 7.32 10.88 -25.43
CA ASN A 394 8.67 10.51 -25.02
C ASN A 394 8.97 11.01 -23.61
N GLY A 395 9.61 10.15 -22.80
CA GLY A 395 10.37 10.56 -21.62
C GLY A 395 9.53 10.96 -20.40
N GLY A 396 9.91 12.08 -19.81
CA GLY A 396 9.47 12.50 -18.48
C GLY A 396 9.09 13.97 -18.43
N PHE A 397 9.00 14.48 -17.21
CA PHE A 397 8.83 15.90 -16.93
C PHE A 397 9.45 16.27 -15.60
N THR A 398 9.81 17.55 -15.44
CA THR A 398 10.45 18.01 -14.20
C THR A 398 9.44 18.32 -13.13
N THR A 399 8.31 18.95 -13.48
CA THR A 399 7.28 19.36 -12.52
C THR A 399 5.88 19.26 -13.14
N LEU A 400 4.95 18.67 -12.41
CA LEU A 400 3.51 18.76 -12.63
C LEU A 400 2.86 19.15 -11.30
N SER A 401 2.33 20.36 -11.22
CA SER A 401 1.51 20.79 -10.07
C SER A 401 0.04 20.80 -10.47
N ILE A 402 -0.82 20.21 -9.65
CA ILE A 402 -2.27 20.09 -9.86
C ILE A 402 -2.99 20.77 -8.71
N ASN A 403 -3.83 21.75 -9.05
CA ASN A 403 -4.65 22.48 -8.08
C ASN A 403 -6.06 22.71 -8.63
N PRO A 404 -7.11 22.66 -7.80
CA PRO A 404 -8.47 22.95 -8.26
C PRO A 404 -8.60 24.41 -8.70
N THR A 405 -9.42 24.67 -9.71
CA THR A 405 -9.69 26.03 -10.22
C THR A 405 -10.55 26.88 -9.29
N LYS A 406 -11.35 26.24 -8.41
CA LYS A 406 -12.27 26.85 -7.43
C LYS A 406 -12.41 26.00 -6.18
#